data_AF-A0A376FHF8-F1
#
_entry.id   AF-A0A376FHF8-F1
#
_cell.length_a   1.000
_cell.length_b   1.000
_cell.length_c   1.000
_cell.angle_alpha   90.00
_cell.angle_beta   90.00
_cell.angle_gamma   90.00
#
_symmetry.space_group_name_H-M   'P 1'
#
loop_
_entity.id
_entity.type
_entity.pdbx_description
1 polymer ?
#
loop_
_entity_poly.entity_id
_entity_poly.type
_entity_poly.pdbx_seq_one_letter_code
_entity_poly.pdbx_strand_id
1 'polypeptide(L)'
;MEHVLATQTLKQGRAKTMKIEVKGKAAPGITAKDIVLAIIGKTGSAGGTGHVVEFCGEAIQALSMEGRMTLCNMAIEMGAKAGLVAPDETTFNYVKGRLHAPKGQDFDDAVAYWKTLKTDDGATFDTVVTLQAEEIAPQVTWAPTRVRSFPLTTISRTRHPLPIRSSAPVPKKRWPIWG
;
A
#
# COMPACT_ATOMS: atom_id res chain seq x y z
N MET A 1 -21.94 1.04 -10.08
CA MET A 1 -22.12 2.26 -9.27
C MET A 1 -23.58 2.69 -9.26
N GLU A 2 -24.23 2.69 -10.43
CA GLU A 2 -25.68 2.94 -10.59
C GLU A 2 -26.58 2.10 -9.67
N HIS A 3 -26.33 0.79 -9.53
CA HIS A 3 -27.09 -0.07 -8.62
C HIS A 3 -27.00 0.33 -7.14
N VAL A 4 -25.85 0.86 -6.69
CA VAL A 4 -25.68 1.31 -5.29
C VAL A 4 -26.47 2.59 -5.06
N LEU A 5 -26.48 3.50 -6.04
CA LEU A 5 -27.27 4.73 -5.96
C LEU A 5 -28.78 4.45 -6.04
N ALA A 6 -29.20 3.46 -6.83
CA ALA A 6 -30.61 3.13 -7.03
C ALA A 6 -31.22 2.25 -5.93
N THR A 7 -30.43 1.34 -5.35
CA THR A 7 -30.96 0.32 -4.41
C THR A 7 -30.38 0.42 -3.01
N GLN A 8 -29.36 1.25 -2.79
CA GLN A 8 -28.56 1.29 -1.56
C GLN A 8 -27.99 -0.09 -1.14
N THR A 9 -27.86 -1.03 -2.09
CA THR A 9 -27.29 -2.36 -1.83
C THR A 9 -26.11 -2.65 -2.74
N LEU A 10 -25.12 -3.37 -2.21
CA LEU A 10 -23.96 -3.86 -2.95
C LEU A 10 -23.85 -5.37 -2.75
N LYS A 11 -24.07 -6.15 -3.81
CA LYS A 11 -23.84 -7.61 -3.75
C LYS A 11 -22.34 -7.87 -3.68
N GLN A 12 -21.85 -8.25 -2.52
CA GLN A 12 -20.44 -8.52 -2.28
C GLN A 12 -20.25 -9.87 -1.58
N GLY A 13 -19.38 -10.73 -2.13
CA GLY A 13 -18.95 -11.94 -1.43
C GLY A 13 -18.17 -11.60 -0.17
N ARG A 14 -18.37 -12.37 0.91
CA ARG A 14 -17.61 -12.22 2.16
C ARG A 14 -16.12 -12.42 1.86
N ALA A 15 -15.33 -11.39 2.12
CA ALA A 15 -13.89 -11.47 1.96
C ALA A 15 -13.29 -12.25 3.14
N LYS A 16 -12.20 -12.97 2.86
CA LYS A 16 -11.38 -13.60 3.89
C LYS A 16 -10.52 -12.54 4.59
N THR A 17 -10.01 -12.85 5.77
CA THR A 17 -9.20 -11.96 6.59
C THR A 17 -7.73 -12.32 6.47
N MET A 18 -6.88 -11.34 6.18
CA MET A 18 -5.44 -11.52 6.12
C MET A 18 -4.76 -10.54 7.06
N LYS A 19 -3.87 -11.04 7.93
CA LYS A 19 -3.03 -10.22 8.80
C LYS A 19 -1.62 -10.16 8.22
N ILE A 20 -1.10 -8.96 8.04
CA ILE A 20 0.29 -8.72 7.67
C ILE A 20 0.98 -8.00 8.83
N GLU A 21 1.91 -8.69 9.46
CA GLU A 21 2.64 -8.20 10.62
C GLU A 21 4.07 -7.87 10.25
N VAL A 22 4.46 -6.60 10.35
CA VAL A 22 5.84 -6.15 10.11
C VAL A 22 6.48 -5.84 11.46
N LYS A 23 7.30 -6.77 11.95
CA LYS A 23 7.95 -6.69 13.26
C LYS A 23 9.25 -5.91 13.18
N GLY A 24 9.57 -5.22 14.27
CA GLY A 24 10.81 -4.44 14.38
C GLY A 24 10.72 -3.07 13.71
N LYS A 25 11.88 -2.40 13.61
CA LYS A 25 11.97 -1.04 13.07
C LYS A 25 12.60 -1.05 11.69
N ALA A 26 11.97 -0.34 10.76
CA ALA A 26 12.52 -0.17 9.42
C ALA A 26 13.86 0.59 9.50
N ALA A 27 14.82 0.19 8.68
CA ALA A 27 16.12 0.86 8.62
C ALA A 27 15.98 2.33 8.17
N PRO A 28 16.93 3.22 8.53
CA PRO A 28 16.92 4.61 8.09
C PRO A 28 16.84 4.71 6.55
N GLY A 29 15.90 5.53 6.05
CA GLY A 29 15.69 5.71 4.61
C GLY A 29 14.68 4.75 3.98
N ILE A 30 14.16 3.77 4.73
CA ILE A 30 13.05 2.92 4.28
C ILE A 30 11.73 3.69 4.39
N THR A 31 10.97 3.68 3.30
CA THR A 31 9.67 4.35 3.20
C THR A 31 8.52 3.35 3.22
N ALA A 32 7.29 3.84 3.39
CA ALA A 32 6.08 3.01 3.30
C ALA A 32 5.99 2.24 1.96
N LYS A 33 6.50 2.83 0.87
CA LYS A 33 6.55 2.21 -0.45
C LYS A 33 7.47 0.98 -0.46
N ASP A 34 8.62 1.05 0.19
CA ASP A 34 9.55 -0.08 0.26
C ASP A 34 8.96 -1.24 1.06
N ILE A 35 8.25 -0.92 2.15
CA ILE A 35 7.57 -1.89 3.00
C ILE A 35 6.50 -2.63 2.20
N VAL A 36 5.62 -1.92 1.49
CA VAL A 36 4.56 -2.57 0.69
C VAL A 36 5.13 -3.38 -0.48
N LEU A 37 6.22 -2.92 -1.10
CA LEU A 37 6.89 -3.70 -2.15
C LEU A 37 7.54 -4.96 -1.60
N ALA A 38 8.12 -4.93 -0.39
CA ALA A 38 8.62 -6.13 0.28
C ALA A 38 7.49 -7.10 0.63
N ILE A 39 6.34 -6.60 1.07
CA ILE A 39 5.13 -7.39 1.32
C ILE A 39 4.64 -8.05 0.02
N ILE A 40 4.53 -7.29 -1.08
CA ILE A 40 4.14 -7.80 -2.40
C ILE A 40 5.17 -8.82 -2.92
N GLY A 41 6.46 -8.58 -2.72
CA GLY A 41 7.52 -9.52 -3.09
C GLY A 41 7.42 -10.85 -2.36
N LYS A 42 6.99 -10.84 -1.09
CA LYS A 42 6.81 -12.05 -0.27
C LYS A 42 5.50 -12.79 -0.56
N THR A 43 4.42 -12.05 -0.78
CA THR A 43 3.07 -12.61 -0.97
C THR A 43 2.72 -12.89 -2.43
N GLY A 44 3.42 -12.24 -3.36
CA GLY A 44 3.12 -12.25 -4.79
C GLY A 44 1.98 -11.29 -5.16
N SER A 45 1.89 -10.97 -6.46
CA SER A 45 0.90 -10.02 -7.00
C SER A 45 -0.56 -10.42 -6.81
N ALA A 46 -0.83 -11.69 -6.49
CA ALA A 46 -2.17 -12.22 -6.24
C ALA A 46 -2.36 -12.68 -4.78
N GLY A 47 -1.39 -12.41 -3.89
CA GLY A 47 -1.38 -12.92 -2.52
C GLY A 47 -2.57 -12.46 -1.67
N GLY A 48 -3.11 -11.28 -1.94
CA GLY A 48 -4.29 -10.71 -1.27
C GLY A 48 -5.63 -11.00 -1.94
N THR A 49 -5.67 -11.77 -3.04
CA THR A 49 -6.90 -11.97 -3.82
C THR A 49 -8.03 -12.51 -2.94
N GLY A 50 -9.16 -11.79 -2.89
CA GLY A 50 -10.32 -12.18 -2.09
C GLY A 50 -10.20 -11.92 -0.59
N HIS A 51 -9.14 -11.25 -0.15
CA HIS A 51 -8.89 -10.92 1.26
C HIS A 51 -9.06 -9.42 1.54
N VAL A 52 -9.46 -9.11 2.76
CA VAL A 52 -9.24 -7.82 3.41
C VAL A 52 -7.98 -7.96 4.24
N VAL A 53 -7.03 -7.06 4.00
CA VAL A 53 -5.70 -7.10 4.61
C VAL A 53 -5.65 -6.09 5.75
N GLU A 54 -5.19 -6.54 6.90
CA GLU A 54 -4.86 -5.69 8.03
C GLU A 54 -3.35 -5.64 8.22
N PHE A 55 -2.80 -4.43 8.16
CA PHE A 55 -1.39 -4.17 8.39
C PHE A 55 -1.17 -3.80 9.85
N CYS A 56 -0.25 -4.52 10.50
CA CYS A 56 0.07 -4.34 11.91
C CYS A 56 1.57 -4.49 12.15
N GLY A 57 2.01 -4.16 13.37
CA GLY A 57 3.39 -4.24 13.79
C GLY A 57 4.07 -2.88 13.97
N GLU A 58 5.23 -2.92 14.62
CA GLU A 58 5.97 -1.73 15.07
C GLU A 58 6.37 -0.83 13.89
N ALA A 59 6.82 -1.41 12.78
CA ALA A 59 7.19 -0.64 11.59
C ALA A 59 5.99 0.12 10.99
N ILE A 60 4.78 -0.45 11.03
CA ILE A 60 3.57 0.18 10.51
C ILE A 60 3.10 1.29 11.45
N GLN A 61 3.17 1.07 12.76
CA GLN A 61 2.83 2.08 13.77
C GLN A 61 3.78 3.29 13.71
N ALA A 62 5.06 3.07 13.40
CA ALA A 62 6.05 4.13 13.23
C ALA A 62 5.84 4.99 11.98
N LEU A 63 5.00 4.57 11.01
CA LEU A 63 4.72 5.36 9.81
C LEU A 63 3.84 6.58 10.12
N SER A 64 4.10 7.67 9.40
CA SER A 64 3.18 8.81 9.34
C SER A 64 1.84 8.43 8.70
N MET A 65 0.84 9.29 8.84
CA MET A 65 -0.46 9.07 8.21
C MET A 65 -0.41 9.01 6.68
N GLU A 66 0.46 9.81 6.05
CA GLU A 66 0.69 9.73 4.61
C GLU A 66 1.30 8.38 4.21
N GLY A 67 2.22 7.86 5.02
CA GLY A 67 2.81 6.54 4.85
C GLY A 67 1.75 5.43 4.91
N ARG A 68 0.84 5.49 5.89
CA ARG A 68 -0.27 4.53 6.03
C ARG A 68 -1.26 4.61 4.87
N MET A 69 -1.59 5.81 4.41
CA MET A 69 -2.43 6.00 3.24
C MET A 69 -1.77 5.44 1.97
N THR A 70 -0.45 5.59 1.83
CA THR A 70 0.32 4.97 0.73
C THR A 70 0.25 3.44 0.82
N LEU A 71 0.45 2.88 2.01
CA LEU A 71 0.37 1.44 2.27
C LEU A 71 -1.01 0.87 1.90
N CYS A 72 -2.10 1.49 2.39
CA CYS A 72 -3.45 1.02 2.11
C CYS A 72 -3.84 1.20 0.63
N ASN A 73 -3.40 2.27 -0.02
CA ASN A 73 -3.60 2.46 -1.46
C ASN A 73 -2.92 1.32 -2.25
N MET A 74 -1.69 0.97 -1.84
CA MET A 74 -0.92 -0.07 -2.51
C MET A 74 -1.34 -1.51 -2.16
N ALA A 75 -2.37 -1.71 -1.33
CA ALA A 75 -2.92 -3.03 -1.05
C ALA A 75 -3.58 -3.67 -2.28
N ILE A 76 -4.03 -2.86 -3.26
CA ILE A 76 -4.65 -3.38 -4.47
C ILE A 76 -3.63 -4.08 -5.41
N GLU A 77 -2.34 -3.73 -5.32
CA GLU A 77 -1.25 -4.32 -6.09
C GLU A 77 -0.94 -5.76 -5.70
N MET A 78 -1.30 -6.17 -4.48
CA MET A 78 -1.30 -7.57 -4.07
C MET A 78 -2.66 -8.26 -4.33
N GLY A 79 -3.62 -7.56 -4.95
CA GLY A 79 -4.97 -8.07 -5.21
C GLY A 79 -5.91 -8.03 -3.99
N ALA A 80 -5.52 -7.32 -2.91
CA ALA A 80 -6.38 -7.18 -1.75
C ALA A 80 -7.60 -6.30 -2.07
N LYS A 81 -8.72 -6.62 -1.43
CA LYS A 81 -9.97 -5.88 -1.60
C LYS A 81 -9.99 -4.57 -0.82
N ALA A 82 -9.33 -4.56 0.33
CA ALA A 82 -9.15 -3.39 1.17
C ALA A 82 -7.88 -3.59 2.03
N GLY A 83 -7.23 -2.48 2.37
CA GLY A 83 -6.13 -2.40 3.32
C GLY A 83 -6.56 -1.60 4.55
N LEU A 84 -6.36 -2.16 5.74
CA LEU A 84 -6.73 -1.56 7.01
C LEU A 84 -5.49 -1.39 7.89
N VAL A 85 -5.42 -0.27 8.61
CA VAL A 85 -4.44 -0.02 9.67
C VAL A 85 -5.24 0.44 10.88
N ALA A 86 -5.01 -0.18 12.04
CA ALA A 86 -5.68 0.20 13.26
C ALA A 86 -5.40 1.67 13.62
N PRO A 87 -6.41 2.46 14.00
CA PRO A 87 -6.21 3.84 14.38
C PRO A 87 -5.47 3.93 15.72
N ASP A 88 -4.56 4.89 15.82
CA ASP A 88 -3.75 5.16 17.00
C ASP A 88 -3.56 6.67 17.21
N GLU A 89 -2.69 7.05 18.15
CA GLU A 89 -2.41 8.45 18.47
C GLU A 89 -1.96 9.26 17.25
N THR A 90 -1.17 8.69 16.35
CA THR A 90 -0.75 9.34 15.10
C THR A 90 -1.97 9.68 14.23
N THR A 91 -2.94 8.78 14.18
CA THR A 91 -4.21 8.98 13.45
C THR A 91 -5.06 10.07 14.11
N PHE A 92 -5.20 10.03 15.43
CA PHE A 92 -6.00 11.01 16.18
C PHE A 92 -5.41 12.42 16.06
N ASN A 93 -4.09 12.53 16.21
CA ASN A 93 -3.37 13.80 16.07
C ASN A 93 -3.47 14.37 14.66
N TYR A 94 -3.46 13.50 13.64
CA TYR A 94 -3.61 13.93 12.24
C TYR A 94 -5.00 14.47 11.92
N VAL A 95 -6.05 13.89 12.52
CA VAL A 95 -7.44 14.31 12.33
C VAL A 95 -7.76 15.57 13.14
N LYS A 96 -7.17 15.72 14.34
CA LYS A 96 -7.43 16.83 15.25
C LYS A 96 -7.25 18.19 14.56
N GLY A 97 -8.27 19.05 14.65
CA GLY A 97 -8.23 20.42 14.11
C GLY A 97 -8.46 20.55 12.61
N ARG A 98 -8.74 19.46 11.87
CA ARG A 98 -9.14 19.55 10.47
C ARG A 98 -10.56 20.09 10.30
N LEU A 99 -10.85 20.64 9.12
CA LEU A 99 -12.11 21.34 8.81
C LEU A 99 -13.38 20.53 9.15
N HIS A 100 -13.36 19.21 8.94
CA HIS A 100 -14.49 18.30 9.18
C HIS A 100 -14.26 17.36 10.37
N ALA A 101 -13.24 17.61 11.19
CA ALA A 101 -13.04 16.82 12.39
C ALA A 101 -14.03 17.24 13.47
N PRO A 102 -14.52 16.28 14.30
CA PRO A 102 -15.27 16.61 15.50
C PRO A 102 -14.44 17.52 16.42
N LYS A 103 -15.11 18.34 17.23
CA LYS A 103 -14.47 19.38 18.06
C LYS A 103 -14.93 19.25 19.51
N GLY A 104 -14.07 19.65 20.45
CA GLY A 104 -14.39 19.63 21.88
C GLY A 104 -14.75 18.21 22.35
N GLN A 105 -15.85 18.07 23.10
CA GLN A 105 -16.29 16.80 23.65
C GLN A 105 -16.56 15.73 22.58
N ASP A 106 -17.12 16.12 21.43
CA ASP A 106 -17.39 15.19 20.33
C ASP A 106 -16.09 14.54 19.80
N PHE A 107 -14.95 15.26 19.90
CA PHE A 107 -13.65 14.70 19.51
C PHE A 107 -13.17 13.66 20.52
N ASP A 108 -13.34 13.93 21.80
CA ASP A 108 -12.92 13.01 22.86
C ASP A 108 -13.76 11.73 22.83
N ASP A 109 -15.07 11.85 22.62
CA ASP A 109 -15.99 10.72 22.46
C ASP A 109 -15.67 9.93 21.17
N ALA A 110 -15.37 10.62 20.07
CA ALA A 110 -14.94 9.96 18.83
C ALA A 110 -13.61 9.22 18.99
N VAL A 111 -12.63 9.79 19.71
CA VAL A 111 -11.35 9.12 20.02
C VAL A 111 -11.59 7.90 20.90
N ALA A 112 -12.47 7.98 21.90
CA ALA A 112 -12.83 6.84 22.74
C ALA A 112 -13.42 5.69 21.89
N TYR A 113 -14.32 6.01 20.95
CA TYR A 113 -14.85 5.05 20.00
C TYR A 113 -13.78 4.51 19.03
N TRP A 114 -12.94 5.36 18.44
CA TRP A 114 -11.92 4.90 17.51
C TRP A 114 -10.90 3.97 18.16
N LYS A 115 -10.60 4.15 19.45
CA LYS A 115 -9.77 3.21 20.22
C LYS A 115 -10.35 1.80 20.31
N THR A 116 -11.66 1.62 20.10
CA THR A 116 -12.30 0.29 20.04
C THR A 116 -12.23 -0.35 18.64
N LEU A 117 -11.79 0.38 17.61
CA LEU A 117 -11.69 -0.14 16.23
C LEU A 117 -10.39 -0.90 15.96
N LYS A 118 -9.70 -1.33 17.03
CA LYS A 118 -8.56 -2.24 16.93
C LYS A 118 -9.05 -3.68 16.93
N THR A 119 -8.28 -4.56 16.31
CA THR A 119 -8.53 -5.99 16.36
C THR A 119 -8.49 -6.52 17.80
N ASP A 120 -9.45 -7.38 18.13
CA ASP A 120 -9.55 -8.02 19.44
C ASP A 120 -8.36 -8.96 19.71
N ASP A 121 -7.96 -9.03 20.98
CA ASP A 121 -6.91 -9.95 21.41
C ASP A 121 -7.37 -11.40 21.20
N GLY A 122 -6.66 -12.13 20.32
CA GLY A 122 -7.00 -13.51 19.95
C GLY A 122 -7.83 -13.65 18.67
N ALA A 123 -8.07 -12.58 17.91
CA ALA A 123 -8.74 -12.67 16.62
C ALA A 123 -8.04 -13.65 15.66
N THR A 124 -8.82 -14.55 15.06
CA THR A 124 -8.34 -15.53 14.09
C THR A 124 -8.40 -14.95 12.69
N PHE A 125 -7.28 -15.03 11.96
CA PHE A 125 -7.19 -14.62 10.57
C PHE A 125 -7.08 -15.84 9.67
N ASP A 126 -7.69 -15.80 8.48
CA ASP A 126 -7.59 -16.88 7.49
C ASP A 126 -6.14 -17.03 6.98
N THR A 127 -5.37 -15.94 6.96
CA THR A 127 -3.97 -15.96 6.55
C THR A 127 -3.16 -14.97 7.38
N VAL A 128 -1.99 -15.38 7.84
CA VAL A 128 -1.05 -14.53 8.59
C VAL A 128 0.29 -14.53 7.88
N VAL A 129 0.81 -13.34 7.57
CA VAL A 129 2.12 -13.14 6.95
C VAL A 129 2.95 -12.25 7.86
N THR A 130 4.10 -12.75 8.32
CA THR A 130 5.02 -11.99 9.16
C THR A 130 6.27 -11.61 8.38
N LEU A 131 6.71 -10.35 8.48
CA LEU A 131 7.96 -9.84 7.92
C LEU A 131 8.79 -9.16 9.00
N GLN A 132 10.11 -9.24 8.89
CA GLN A 132 11.04 -8.48 9.72
C GLN A 132 11.37 -7.17 9.01
N ALA A 133 11.19 -6.04 9.68
CA ALA A 133 11.41 -4.72 9.13
C ALA A 133 12.88 -4.49 8.76
N GLU A 134 13.79 -5.16 9.46
CA GLU A 134 15.25 -5.08 9.26
C GLU A 134 15.69 -5.74 7.94
N GLU A 135 14.90 -6.68 7.42
CA GLU A 135 15.17 -7.37 6.15
C GLU A 135 14.73 -6.53 4.93
N ILE A 136 13.99 -5.44 5.16
CA ILE A 136 13.46 -4.60 4.10
C ILE A 136 14.57 -3.69 3.58
N ALA A 137 15.09 -4.01 2.40
CA ALA A 137 16.00 -3.15 1.65
C ALA A 137 15.21 -2.14 0.80
N PRO A 138 15.76 -0.93 0.53
CA PRO A 138 15.11 0.04 -0.34
C PRO A 138 14.82 -0.56 -1.72
N GLN A 139 13.62 -0.34 -2.24
CA GLN A 139 13.12 -0.96 -3.45
C GLN A 139 12.96 0.06 -4.57
N VAL A 140 13.39 -0.29 -5.78
CA VAL A 140 13.07 0.46 -7.00
C VAL A 140 12.29 -0.42 -7.96
N THR A 141 11.18 0.12 -8.46
CA THR A 141 10.37 -0.50 -9.51
C THR A 141 10.80 0.05 -10.86
N TRP A 142 11.18 -0.81 -11.80
CA TRP A 142 11.44 -0.47 -13.20
C TRP A 142 10.63 -1.41 -14.09
N ALA A 143 10.05 -0.87 -15.19
CA ALA A 143 9.07 -1.49 -16.11
C ALA A 143 7.59 -1.13 -15.80
N PRO A 144 6.62 -1.36 -16.72
CA PRO A 144 5.31 -0.69 -16.70
C PRO A 144 4.36 -1.18 -15.59
N THR A 145 4.75 -2.19 -14.80
CA THR A 145 3.97 -2.76 -13.71
C THR A 145 4.70 -2.60 -12.38
N ARG A 146 4.01 -2.06 -11.37
CA ARG A 146 4.54 -1.75 -10.02
C ARG A 146 5.00 -2.98 -9.22
N VAL A 147 4.64 -4.17 -9.67
CA VAL A 147 4.96 -5.46 -9.05
C VAL A 147 6.44 -5.83 -9.17
N ARG A 148 7.13 -5.37 -10.22
CA ARG A 148 8.54 -5.72 -10.42
C ARG A 148 9.44 -4.75 -9.67
N SER A 149 9.68 -5.03 -8.39
CA SER A 149 10.65 -4.32 -7.57
C SER A 149 11.96 -5.09 -7.43
N PHE A 150 13.08 -4.36 -7.41
CA PHE A 150 14.39 -4.90 -7.05
C PHE A 150 14.99 -4.07 -5.93
N PRO A 151 15.71 -4.69 -4.98
CA PRO A 151 16.43 -3.94 -3.97
C PRO A 151 17.53 -3.11 -4.63
N LEU A 152 17.75 -1.89 -4.13
CA LEU A 152 18.75 -0.96 -4.63
C LEU A 152 20.16 -1.57 -4.67
N THR A 153 20.46 -2.48 -3.75
CA THR A 153 21.73 -3.21 -3.69
C THR A 153 22.00 -4.03 -4.95
N THR A 154 20.96 -4.54 -5.63
CA THR A 154 21.07 -5.36 -6.84
C THR A 154 21.37 -4.54 -8.10
N ILE A 155 21.01 -3.25 -8.13
CA ILE A 155 21.17 -2.40 -9.33
C ILE A 155 22.64 -2.06 -9.64
N SER A 156 23.55 -2.25 -8.68
CA SER A 156 24.98 -1.92 -8.84
C SER A 156 25.80 -2.84 -9.76
N ARG A 157 25.25 -3.98 -10.23
CA ARG A 157 26.04 -5.03 -10.92
C ARG A 157 25.89 -5.16 -12.43
N THR A 158 25.08 -4.35 -13.10
CA THR A 158 25.00 -4.36 -14.56
C THR A 158 25.21 -2.97 -15.15
N ARG A 159 26.49 -2.60 -15.37
CA ARG A 159 26.83 -1.68 -16.46
C ARG A 159 26.55 -2.42 -17.76
N HIS A 160 25.31 -2.37 -18.23
CA HIS A 160 25.02 -2.72 -19.61
C HIS A 160 25.61 -1.58 -20.46
N PRO A 161 26.57 -1.84 -21.36
CA PRO A 161 27.04 -0.79 -22.25
C PRO A 161 25.84 -0.36 -23.12
N LEU A 162 25.41 0.89 -22.97
CA LEU A 162 24.41 1.47 -23.84
C LEU A 162 24.97 1.43 -25.27
N PRO A 163 24.29 0.81 -26.25
CA PRO A 163 24.71 0.92 -27.63
C PRO A 163 24.54 2.38 -28.05
N ILE A 164 25.64 3.03 -28.41
CA ILE A 164 25.64 4.36 -29.01
C ILE A 164 24.81 4.26 -30.30
N ARG A 165 23.60 4.82 -30.27
CA ARG A 165 22.70 4.82 -31.42
C ARG A 165 23.25 5.82 -32.43
N SER A 166 23.92 5.30 -33.47
CA SER A 166 24.30 6.05 -34.66
C SER A 166 23.05 6.74 -35.25
N SER A 167 23.15 8.05 -35.45
CA SER A 167 22.10 8.92 -35.99
C SER A 167 21.94 8.69 -37.50
N ALA A 168 21.05 7.78 -37.89
CA ALA A 168 20.50 7.77 -39.24
C ALA A 168 19.14 8.50 -39.25
N PRO A 169 18.89 9.41 -40.23
CA PRO A 169 17.66 10.19 -40.27
C PRO A 169 16.44 9.31 -40.60
N VAL A 170 15.37 9.48 -39.82
CA VAL A 170 14.08 8.80 -40.01
C VAL A 170 13.35 9.41 -41.23
N PRO A 171 12.85 8.61 -42.19
CA PRO A 171 12.12 9.15 -43.33
C PRO A 171 10.72 9.64 -42.89
N LYS A 172 10.40 10.90 -43.21
CA LYS A 172 9.09 11.52 -42.94
C LYS A 172 8.00 10.89 -43.83
N LYS A 173 7.10 10.09 -43.25
CA LYS A 173 5.85 9.68 -43.92
C LYS A 173 4.88 10.86 -43.95
N ARG A 174 4.50 11.31 -45.15
CA ARG A 174 3.50 12.35 -45.43
C ARG A 174 2.13 11.69 -45.49
N TRP A 175 1.18 12.14 -44.68
CA TRP A 175 -0.22 11.69 -44.72
C TRP A 175 -0.99 12.50 -45.79
N PRO A 176 -1.79 11.87 -46.67
CA PRO A 176 -2.64 12.59 -47.60
C PRO A 176 -3.94 12.99 -46.91
N ILE A 177 -4.19 14.29 -46.83
CA ILE A 177 -5.52 14.87 -46.64
C ILE A 177 -5.80 15.73 -47.88
N TRP A 178 -7.04 15.61 -48.38
CA TRP A 178 -7.68 16.26 -49.54
C TRP A 178 -7.65 15.50 -50.88
N GLY A 179 -8.86 15.11 -51.28
CA GLY A 179 -9.28 14.50 -52.53
C GLY A 179 -10.76 14.17 -52.42
#